data_AF-A0A6G0WLE1-F1
#
_entry.id   AF-A0A6G0WLE1-F1
#
_cell.length_a   1.000
_cell.length_b   1.000
_cell.length_c   1.000
_cell.angle_alpha   90.00
_cell.angle_beta   90.00
_cell.angle_gamma   90.00
#
_symmetry.space_group_name_H-M   'P 1'
#
loop_
_entity.id
_entity.type
_entity.pdbx_description
1 polymer ?
#
loop_
_entity_poly.entity_id
_entity_poly.type
_entity_poly.pdbx_seq_one_letter_code
_entity_poly.pdbx_strand_id
1 'polypeptide(L)'
;MELREKKLRQLQERKDKPKAESGAAGTTKKGELKPLSNRQLIHNAIETNLLAGTACEPERIRVLQALFDHPGDNFLVTFKGSVQDMKMTFKGLYALDKDSVYKVYGQGPADLDVTMVKQFFRYNSGKKAFVPVSTRSFTIKTDGAALNDDCFKRKKVQDLF
;
A
#
# COMPACT_ATOMS: atom_id res chain seq x y z
N MET A 1 -23.15 31.34 49.72
CA MET A 1 -22.93 32.14 48.50
C MET A 1 -21.49 32.04 47.97
N GLU A 2 -20.49 31.72 48.81
CA GLU A 2 -19.07 31.65 48.43
C GLU A 2 -18.68 30.65 47.33
N LEU A 3 -19.44 29.56 47.13
CA LEU A 3 -19.06 28.52 46.16
C LEU A 3 -19.21 28.99 44.69
N ARG A 4 -20.11 29.94 44.41
CA ARG A 4 -20.27 30.53 43.07
C ARG A 4 -19.14 31.50 42.74
N GLU A 5 -18.69 32.29 43.71
CA GLU A 5 -17.60 33.26 43.53
C GLU A 5 -16.26 32.55 43.30
N LYS A 6 -16.00 31.46 44.03
CA LYS A 6 -14.80 30.63 43.82
C LYS A 6 -14.74 30.04 42.41
N LYS A 7 -15.89 29.61 41.86
CA LYS A 7 -15.99 29.05 40.51
C LYS A 7 -15.83 30.12 39.42
N LEU A 8 -16.27 31.35 39.67
CA LEU A 8 -16.09 32.47 38.76
C LEU A 8 -14.63 32.95 38.71
N ARG A 9 -13.96 33.06 39.87
CA ARG A 9 -12.52 33.37 39.93
C ARG A 9 -11.65 32.36 39.17
N GLN A 10 -11.95 31.08 39.32
CA GLN A 10 -11.19 30.01 38.66
C GLN A 10 -11.37 30.00 37.13
N LEU A 11 -12.45 30.59 36.61
CA LEU A 11 -12.68 30.75 35.17
C LEU A 11 -11.94 31.96 34.59
N GLN A 12 -11.83 33.05 35.37
CA GLN A 12 -11.05 34.23 34.99
C GLN A 12 -9.55 33.91 34.92
N GLU A 13 -9.01 33.20 35.92
CA GLU A 13 -7.58 32.85 36.00
C GLU A 13 -7.12 31.93 34.85
N ARG A 14 -8.02 31.15 34.26
CA ARG A 14 -7.73 30.34 33.06
C ARG A 14 -7.67 31.17 31.78
N LYS A 15 -8.33 32.32 31.72
CA LYS A 15 -8.38 33.18 30.54
C LYS A 15 -7.16 34.09 30.42
N ASP A 16 -6.55 34.44 31.56
CA ASP A 16 -5.36 35.31 31.63
C ASP A 16 -4.03 34.55 31.69
N LYS A 17 -4.04 33.21 31.56
CA LYS A 17 -2.78 32.47 31.42
C LYS A 17 -2.20 32.72 30.03
N PRO A 18 -1.00 33.33 29.91
CA PRO A 18 -0.38 33.59 28.61
C PRO A 18 -0.13 32.26 27.89
N LYS A 19 -0.70 32.13 26.68
CA LYS A 19 -0.23 31.12 25.74
C LYS A 19 1.23 31.45 25.44
N ALA A 20 2.12 30.53 25.77
CA ALA A 20 3.50 30.60 25.32
C ALA A 20 3.50 30.62 23.78
N GLU A 21 3.68 31.80 23.22
CA GLU A 21 4.11 32.01 21.85
C GLU A 21 5.55 31.52 21.76
N SER A 22 5.75 30.27 21.35
CA SER A 22 7.02 29.88 20.76
C SER A 22 6.98 30.26 19.28
N GLY A 23 7.33 31.51 18.99
CA GLY A 23 7.79 31.88 17.67
C GLY A 23 9.07 31.11 17.36
N ALA A 24 9.03 30.25 16.35
CA ALA A 24 10.22 29.74 15.69
C ALA A 24 10.02 29.97 14.19
N ALA A 25 10.68 31.02 13.68
CA ALA A 25 11.12 31.06 12.31
C ALA A 25 11.94 29.79 12.05
N GLY A 26 11.31 28.79 11.44
CA GLY A 26 11.91 27.51 11.10
C GLY A 26 11.89 27.37 9.59
N THR A 27 13.07 27.49 8.99
CA THR A 27 13.42 26.93 7.69
C THR A 27 12.54 25.72 7.38
N THR A 28 11.94 25.70 6.19
CA THR A 28 11.40 24.49 5.58
C THR A 28 12.52 23.45 5.50
N LYS A 29 12.76 22.73 6.60
CA LYS A 29 13.37 21.42 6.55
C LYS A 29 12.37 20.63 5.73
N LYS A 30 12.70 20.46 4.46
CA LYS A 30 12.18 19.42 3.58
C LYS A 30 12.37 18.12 4.36
N GLY A 31 11.39 17.82 5.21
CA GLY A 31 11.36 16.61 6.00
C GLY A 31 11.44 15.52 4.96
N GLU A 32 12.56 14.82 4.95
CA GLU A 32 12.73 13.60 4.20
C GLU A 32 11.54 12.73 4.59
N LEU A 33 10.51 12.72 3.73
CA LEU A 33 9.33 11.91 3.93
C LEU A 33 9.85 10.50 3.85
N LYS A 34 10.16 9.92 5.02
CA LYS A 34 10.40 8.49 5.16
C LYS A 34 9.28 7.82 4.37
N PRO A 35 9.58 7.03 3.33
CA PRO A 35 8.53 6.41 2.53
C PRO A 35 7.61 5.67 3.50
N LEU A 36 6.36 6.11 3.64
CA LEU A 36 5.42 5.42 4.51
C LEU A 36 5.23 4.03 3.91
N SER A 37 5.68 3.00 4.63
CA SER A 37 5.49 1.62 4.20
C SER A 37 3.99 1.35 3.97
N ASN A 38 3.65 0.73 2.83
CA ASN A 38 2.28 0.33 2.51
C ASN A 38 1.98 -1.11 2.93
N ARG A 39 2.88 -1.76 3.69
CA ARG A 39 2.76 -3.16 4.13
C ARG A 39 1.42 -3.49 4.77
N GLN A 40 0.98 -2.69 5.75
CA GLN A 40 -0.30 -2.93 6.43
C GLN A 40 -1.49 -2.78 5.48
N LEU A 41 -1.39 -1.87 4.51
CA LEU A 41 -2.42 -1.68 3.49
C LEU A 41 -2.55 -2.93 2.61
N ILE A 42 -1.41 -3.47 2.15
CA ILE A 42 -1.35 -4.68 1.33
C ILE A 42 -1.78 -5.92 2.11
N HIS A 43 -1.38 -6.05 3.38
CA HIS A 43 -1.87 -7.10 4.29
C HIS A 43 -3.41 -7.13 4.31
N ASN A 44 -4.02 -5.97 4.60
CA ASN A 44 -5.48 -5.85 4.68
C ASN A 44 -6.15 -6.15 3.32
N ALA A 45 -5.54 -5.75 2.21
CA ALA A 45 -6.05 -6.06 0.88
C ALA A 45 -6.03 -7.56 0.58
N ILE A 46 -4.94 -8.25 0.95
CA ILE A 46 -4.81 -9.70 0.78
C ILE A 46 -5.88 -10.45 1.59
N GLU A 47 -6.04 -10.07 2.86
CA GLU A 47 -6.96 -10.75 3.78
C GLU A 47 -8.43 -10.52 3.44
N THR A 48 -8.81 -9.28 3.13
CA THR A 48 -10.22 -8.89 3.03
C THR A 48 -10.78 -8.89 1.62
N ASN A 49 -9.93 -8.77 0.60
CA ASN A 49 -10.36 -8.60 -0.79
C ASN A 49 -9.85 -9.72 -1.71
N LEU A 50 -8.56 -10.03 -1.66
CA LEU A 50 -7.93 -10.88 -2.69
C LEU A 50 -7.98 -12.37 -2.38
N LEU A 51 -7.70 -12.75 -1.13
CA LEU A 51 -7.68 -14.13 -0.65
C LEU A 51 -8.65 -14.29 0.52
N ALA A 52 -9.85 -13.73 0.34
CA ALA A 52 -10.94 -13.86 1.28
C ALA A 52 -11.54 -15.28 1.25
N GLY A 53 -12.04 -15.73 2.40
CA GLY A 53 -12.67 -17.04 2.56
C GLY A 53 -11.71 -18.18 2.94
N THR A 54 -12.29 -19.28 3.40
CA THR A 54 -11.57 -20.44 3.97
C THR A 54 -10.80 -21.24 2.93
N ALA A 55 -11.29 -21.30 1.68
CA ALA A 55 -10.62 -22.00 0.59
C ALA A 55 -9.24 -21.39 0.25
N CYS A 56 -9.07 -20.10 0.49
CA CYS A 56 -7.84 -19.36 0.22
C CYS A 56 -6.91 -19.25 1.44
N GLU A 57 -7.32 -19.75 2.61
CA GLU A 57 -6.54 -19.68 3.87
C GLU A 57 -5.08 -20.14 3.71
N PRO A 58 -4.79 -21.29 3.07
CA PRO A 58 -3.42 -21.78 2.99
C PRO A 58 -2.53 -20.89 2.13
N GLU A 59 -3.09 -20.33 1.05
CA GLU A 59 -2.37 -19.40 0.17
C GLU A 59 -2.19 -18.05 0.86
N ARG A 60 -3.23 -17.56 1.55
CA ARG A 60 -3.17 -16.30 2.30
C ARG A 60 -2.05 -16.33 3.34
N ILE A 61 -1.95 -17.37 4.15
CA ILE A 61 -0.91 -17.51 5.17
C ILE A 61 0.48 -17.42 4.53
N ARG A 62 0.72 -18.12 3.42
CA ARG A 62 2.02 -18.09 2.72
C ARG A 62 2.35 -16.71 2.16
N VAL A 63 1.39 -16.04 1.55
CA VAL A 63 1.60 -14.68 1.01
C VAL A 63 1.87 -13.69 2.13
N LEU A 64 1.12 -13.76 3.23
CA LEU A 64 1.30 -12.86 4.38
C LEU A 64 2.63 -13.09 5.10
N GLN A 65 3.07 -14.35 5.21
CA GLN A 65 4.40 -14.67 5.72
C GLN A 65 5.49 -14.11 4.80
N ALA A 66 5.40 -14.34 3.49
CA ALA A 66 6.36 -13.79 2.53
C ALA A 66 6.37 -12.26 2.53
N LEU A 67 5.22 -11.61 2.75
CA LEU A 67 5.14 -10.18 2.96
C LEU A 67 5.92 -9.79 4.21
N PHE A 68 5.62 -10.39 5.37
CA PHE A 68 6.24 -10.07 6.67
C PHE A 68 7.76 -10.26 6.68
N ASP A 69 8.24 -11.39 6.15
CA ASP A 69 9.66 -11.75 6.13
C ASP A 69 10.49 -10.85 5.20
N HIS A 70 9.85 -10.16 4.25
CA HIS A 70 10.53 -9.30 3.29
C HIS A 70 10.93 -7.94 3.89
N PRO A 71 12.19 -7.47 3.72
CA PRO A 71 12.69 -6.24 4.37
C PRO A 71 12.20 -4.93 3.71
N GLY A 72 11.62 -4.98 2.51
CA GLY A 72 11.18 -3.79 1.76
C GLY A 72 10.00 -3.05 2.40
N ASP A 73 9.79 -1.79 2.04
CA ASP A 73 8.70 -0.96 2.59
C ASP A 73 7.49 -0.83 1.67
N ASN A 74 7.70 -0.92 0.36
CA ASN A 74 6.70 -0.70 -0.66
C ASN A 74 6.42 -2.00 -1.41
N PHE A 75 5.16 -2.39 -1.46
CA PHE A 75 4.71 -3.62 -2.07
C PHE A 75 3.55 -3.37 -3.02
N LEU A 76 3.41 -4.23 -4.01
CA LEU A 76 2.25 -4.23 -4.88
C LEU A 76 1.82 -5.66 -5.18
N VAL A 77 0.54 -5.81 -5.48
CA VAL A 77 -0.05 -7.08 -5.88
C VAL A 77 -0.36 -7.07 -7.37
N THR A 78 -0.15 -8.20 -8.03
CA THR A 78 -0.48 -8.37 -9.44
C THR A 78 -1.75 -9.18 -9.61
N PHE A 79 -2.53 -8.80 -10.62
CA PHE A 79 -3.78 -9.48 -10.96
C PHE A 79 -3.75 -10.00 -12.39
N LYS A 80 -4.52 -11.06 -12.62
CA LYS A 80 -4.96 -11.43 -13.96
C LYS A 80 -6.21 -10.63 -14.31
N GLY A 81 -6.26 -10.08 -15.52
CA GLY A 81 -7.45 -9.43 -16.06
C GLY A 81 -7.33 -7.92 -16.27
N SER A 82 -8.42 -7.31 -16.71
CA SER A 82 -8.60 -5.86 -16.86
C SER A 82 -9.55 -5.33 -15.76
N VAL A 83 -9.66 -4.01 -15.60
CA VAL A 83 -10.64 -3.36 -14.69
C VAL A 83 -12.09 -3.79 -14.98
N GLN A 84 -12.35 -4.26 -16.21
CA GLN A 84 -13.66 -4.76 -16.63
C GLN A 84 -14.03 -6.12 -16.03
N ASP A 85 -13.05 -6.88 -15.52
CA ASP A 85 -13.33 -8.16 -14.90
C ASP A 85 -13.95 -7.94 -13.51
N MET A 86 -15.14 -8.49 -13.31
CA MET A 86 -15.89 -8.35 -12.05
C MET A 86 -15.14 -8.94 -10.84
N LYS A 87 -14.12 -9.78 -11.07
CA LYS A 87 -13.30 -10.42 -10.04
C LYS A 87 -11.81 -10.34 -10.36
N MET A 88 -11.09 -9.50 -9.61
CA MET A 88 -9.63 -9.45 -9.63
C MET A 88 -9.07 -10.73 -9.01
N THR A 89 -8.29 -11.49 -9.78
CA THR A 89 -7.67 -12.72 -9.28
C THR A 89 -6.20 -12.44 -8.96
N PHE A 90 -5.81 -12.62 -7.69
CA PHE A 90 -4.42 -12.51 -7.24
C PHE A 90 -3.50 -13.42 -8.06
N LYS A 91 -2.33 -12.91 -8.42
CA LYS A 91 -1.28 -13.68 -9.11
C LYS A 91 0.05 -13.66 -8.39
N GLY A 92 0.46 -12.54 -7.84
CA GLY A 92 1.73 -12.48 -7.12
C GLY A 92 1.91 -11.19 -6.33
N LEU A 93 2.79 -11.27 -5.34
CA LEU A 93 3.27 -10.17 -4.52
C LEU A 93 4.65 -9.75 -5.02
N TYR A 94 4.83 -8.44 -5.21
CA TYR A 94 6.07 -7.84 -5.67
C TYR A 94 6.50 -6.74 -4.70
N ALA A 95 7.81 -6.57 -4.53
CA ALA A 95 8.39 -5.45 -3.80
C ALA A 95 8.86 -4.39 -4.80
N LEU A 96 8.63 -3.14 -4.45
CA LEU A 96 9.16 -1.98 -5.16
C LEU A 96 10.35 -1.44 -4.38
N ASP A 97 11.53 -1.54 -4.98
CA ASP A 97 12.73 -0.83 -4.55
C ASP A 97 12.96 0.42 -5.43
N LYS A 98 14.02 1.19 -5.18
CA LYS A 98 14.27 2.49 -5.83
C LYS A 98 14.04 2.50 -7.35
N ASP A 99 14.53 1.47 -8.04
CA ASP A 99 14.56 1.43 -9.50
C ASP A 99 14.04 0.10 -10.07
N SER A 100 13.54 -0.81 -9.22
CA SER A 100 13.21 -2.17 -9.65
C SER A 100 12.01 -2.73 -8.91
N VAL A 101 11.24 -3.55 -9.63
CA VAL A 101 10.09 -4.26 -9.09
C VAL A 101 10.29 -5.74 -9.31
N TYR A 102 10.45 -6.48 -8.22
CA TYR A 102 10.77 -7.90 -8.27
C TYR A 102 9.79 -8.73 -7.45
N LYS A 103 9.66 -9.98 -7.85
CA LYS A 103 8.68 -10.92 -7.30
C LYS A 103 9.13 -11.41 -5.93
N VAL A 104 8.25 -11.27 -4.95
CA VAL A 104 8.39 -11.84 -3.61
C VAL A 104 7.69 -13.19 -3.53
N TYR A 105 6.48 -13.29 -4.09
CA TYR A 105 5.69 -14.53 -4.07
C TYR A 105 4.75 -14.65 -5.27
N GLY A 106 4.44 -15.88 -5.68
CA GLY A 106 3.37 -16.19 -6.62
C GLY A 106 3.83 -16.42 -8.07
N GLN A 107 2.90 -16.20 -9.00
CA GLN A 107 3.04 -16.46 -10.43
C GLN A 107 3.36 -15.16 -11.20
N GLY A 108 4.11 -15.32 -12.29
CA GLY A 108 4.57 -14.22 -13.13
C GLY A 108 6.11 -14.16 -13.23
N PRO A 109 6.63 -13.18 -13.98
CA PRO A 109 8.06 -12.99 -14.18
C PRO A 109 8.80 -12.67 -12.87
N ALA A 110 10.13 -12.81 -12.87
CA ALA A 110 10.94 -12.45 -11.71
C ALA A 110 10.94 -10.94 -11.47
N ASP A 111 11.04 -10.17 -12.55
CA ASP A 111 11.04 -8.71 -12.55
C ASP A 111 9.88 -8.17 -13.39
N LEU A 112 9.34 -7.02 -12.99
CA LEU A 112 8.28 -6.34 -13.72
C LEU A 112 8.81 -5.10 -14.42
N ASP A 113 8.47 -5.02 -15.70
CA ASP A 113 8.63 -3.82 -16.50
C ASP A 113 7.25 -3.14 -16.69
N VAL A 114 7.26 -1.82 -16.84
CA VAL A 114 6.05 -1.02 -17.08
C VAL A 114 5.34 -1.47 -18.36
N THR A 115 6.07 -1.94 -19.36
CA THR A 115 5.52 -2.45 -20.63
C THR A 115 4.66 -3.70 -20.46
N MET A 116 4.79 -4.42 -19.33
CA MET A 116 3.98 -5.59 -18.99
C MET A 116 2.65 -5.21 -18.32
N VAL A 117 2.51 -3.96 -17.87
CA VAL A 117 1.36 -3.48 -17.09
C VAL A 117 0.30 -2.90 -18.01
N LYS A 118 -0.93 -3.43 -17.92
CA LYS A 118 -2.12 -2.88 -18.59
C LYS A 118 -2.68 -1.67 -17.83
N GLN A 119 -2.76 -1.78 -16.51
CA GLN A 119 -3.38 -0.76 -15.65
C GLN A 119 -2.81 -0.84 -14.23
N PHE A 120 -2.52 0.33 -13.66
CA PHE A 120 -2.14 0.49 -12.26
C PHE A 120 -3.35 0.74 -11.37
N PHE A 121 -3.25 0.31 -10.11
CA PHE A 121 -4.28 0.45 -9.10
C PHE A 121 -3.71 0.96 -7.78
N ARG A 122 -4.59 1.60 -7.01
CA ARG A 122 -4.37 1.94 -5.61
C ARG A 122 -5.44 1.26 -4.77
N TYR A 123 -5.07 0.73 -3.62
CA TYR A 123 -6.04 0.16 -2.70
C TYR A 123 -6.77 1.27 -1.93
N ASN A 124 -8.09 1.21 -1.93
CA ASN A 124 -8.94 2.07 -1.12
C ASN A 124 -9.48 1.26 0.06
N SER A 125 -8.91 1.50 1.24
CA SER A 125 -9.30 0.81 2.48
C SER A 125 -10.77 1.03 2.85
N GLY A 126 -11.29 2.25 2.64
CA GLY A 126 -12.69 2.57 2.93
C GLY A 126 -13.68 1.79 2.06
N LYS A 127 -13.32 1.51 0.80
CA LYS A 127 -14.14 0.71 -0.13
C LYS A 127 -13.73 -0.78 -0.16
N LYS A 128 -12.65 -1.15 0.54
CA LYS A 128 -11.99 -2.46 0.47
C LYS A 128 -11.77 -2.95 -0.97
N ALA A 129 -11.38 -2.03 -1.85
CA ALA A 129 -11.31 -2.29 -3.29
C ALA A 129 -10.13 -1.58 -3.93
N PHE A 130 -9.58 -2.18 -4.99
CA PHE A 130 -8.59 -1.55 -5.85
C PHE A 130 -9.29 -0.60 -6.84
N VAL A 131 -8.78 0.62 -6.93
CA VAL A 131 -9.29 1.67 -7.81
C VAL A 131 -8.22 1.98 -8.86
N PRO A 132 -8.57 2.07 -10.16
CA PRO A 132 -7.60 2.38 -11.19
C PRO A 132 -7.01 3.77 -10.98
N VAL A 133 -5.73 3.92 -11.34
CA VAL A 133 -5.01 5.21 -11.30
C VAL A 133 -4.40 5.52 -12.67
N SER A 134 -4.33 6.79 -13.02
CA SER A 134 -3.85 7.24 -14.35
C SER A 134 -2.33 7.18 -14.54
N THR A 135 -1.57 6.82 -13.50
CA THR A 135 -0.12 6.69 -13.60
C THR A 135 0.28 5.58 -14.57
N ARG A 136 1.42 5.76 -15.23
CA ARG A 136 2.05 4.80 -16.15
C ARG A 136 3.36 4.27 -15.60
N SER A 137 3.62 4.41 -14.30
CA SER A 137 4.88 4.04 -13.69
C SER A 137 4.65 3.42 -12.32
N PHE A 138 5.54 2.53 -11.93
CA PHE A 138 5.61 2.02 -10.56
C PHE A 138 6.02 3.16 -9.63
N THR A 139 5.20 3.42 -8.60
CA THR A 139 5.48 4.47 -7.62
C THR A 139 5.07 3.98 -6.23
N ILE A 140 5.53 4.65 -5.18
CA ILE A 140 5.09 4.39 -3.80
C ILE A 140 3.56 4.56 -3.57
N LYS A 141 2.83 5.10 -4.56
CA LYS A 141 1.36 5.28 -4.50
C LYS A 141 0.59 4.20 -5.25
N THR A 142 1.29 3.28 -5.93
CA THR A 142 0.67 2.16 -6.67
C THR A 142 0.72 0.91 -5.82
N ASP A 143 -0.44 0.35 -5.50
CA ASP A 143 -0.58 -0.84 -4.64
C ASP A 143 -0.90 -2.10 -5.46
N GLY A 144 -1.22 -1.96 -6.74
CA GLY A 144 -1.45 -3.10 -7.60
C GLY A 144 -1.30 -2.82 -9.08
N ALA A 145 -1.14 -3.90 -9.85
CA ALA A 145 -0.95 -3.85 -11.30
C ALA A 145 -1.68 -5.02 -11.99
N ALA A 146 -2.46 -4.71 -13.02
CA ALA A 146 -2.95 -5.71 -13.96
C ALA A 146 -1.88 -5.95 -15.03
N LEU A 147 -1.45 -7.20 -15.19
CA LEU A 147 -0.44 -7.56 -16.19
C LEU A 147 -1.06 -8.15 -17.46
N ASN A 148 -0.28 -8.18 -18.54
CA ASN A 148 -0.60 -8.95 -19.74
C ASN A 148 -0.73 -10.44 -19.41
N ASP A 149 -1.70 -11.12 -20.03
CA ASP A 149 -1.94 -12.54 -19.76
C ASP A 149 -0.75 -13.43 -20.15
N ASP A 150 0.05 -12.96 -21.12
CA ASP A 150 1.28 -13.61 -21.57
C ASP A 150 2.37 -13.65 -20.48
N CYS A 151 2.34 -12.72 -19.51
CA CYS A 151 3.27 -12.73 -18.38
C CYS A 151 3.09 -13.96 -17.46
N PHE A 152 1.92 -14.61 -17.52
CA PHE A 152 1.61 -15.79 -16.73
C PHE A 152 1.68 -17.09 -17.53
N LYS A 153 1.85 -17.01 -18.86
CA LYS A 153 2.13 -18.19 -19.69
C LYS A 153 3.57 -18.59 -19.45
N ARG A 154 3.83 -19.87 -19.15
CA ARG A 154 5.19 -20.39 -19.08
C ARG A 154 5.86 -20.12 -20.43
N LYS A 155 6.88 -19.27 -20.48
CA LYS A 155 7.80 -19.27 -21.61
C LYS A 155 8.44 -20.66 -21.60
N LYS A 156 8.19 -21.47 -22.64
CA LYS A 156 9.07 -22.59 -22.93
C LYS A 156 10.45 -21.94 -23.09
N VAL A 157 11.35 -22.20 -22.16
CA VAL A 157 12.77 -21.94 -22.38
C VAL A 157 13.08 -22.76 -23.62
N GLN A 158 13.21 -22.10 -24.77
CA GLN A 158 13.87 -22.72 -25.90
C GLN A 158 15.31 -22.82 -25.44
N ASP A 159 15.68 -24.02 -24.99
CA ASP A 159 17.07 -24.38 -24.75
C ASP A 159 17.84 -24.03 -26.02
N LEU A 160 18.61 -22.94 -25.96
CA LEU A 160 19.66 -22.66 -26.92
C LEU A 160 20.76 -23.68 -26.66
N PHE A 161 20.74 -24.75 -27.45
CA PHE A 161 21.89 -25.63 -27.70
C PHE A 161 22.60 -25.14 -28.97
#